data_AF-A0A1H3N700-F1
#
_entry.id   AF-A0A1H3N700-F1
#
_cell.length_a   1.000
_cell.length_b   1.000
_cell.length_c   1.000
_cell.angle_alpha   90.00
_cell.angle_beta   90.00
_cell.angle_gamma   90.00
#
_symmetry.space_group_name_H-M   'P 1'
#
loop_
_entity.id
_entity.type
_entity.pdbx_description
1 polymer ?
#
loop_
_entity_poly.entity_id
_entity_poly.type
_entity_poly.pdbx_seq_one_letter_code
_entity_poly.pdbx_strand_id
1 'polypeptide(L)'
;MRCDDLHDGEVYARILLSENNFPGQNELDRMGSEECAAASEEFLDHDSNYPPLDIHFLFPKDSGWQGHVRWITCIYMSPAGVIRKPVLQNGTPYTVEQKRYAVTVQSYNREFPKFQALRGQWTERSEKAGAMQQIVWWEVLELTSAPWSPEMQPLINDWVAKKRAELVDWTEAAAAGDAKQLEEALANQAQDNGLAEEKKVRDALRFTRN
;
A
#
# COMPACT_ATOMS: atom_id res chain seq x y z
N MET A 1 12.06 13.50 -27.84
CA MET A 1 12.65 13.44 -26.49
C MET A 1 13.13 12.03 -26.27
N ARG A 2 14.38 11.83 -25.82
CA ARG A 2 14.86 10.49 -25.46
C ARG A 2 14.43 10.20 -24.02
N CYS A 3 14.19 8.93 -23.69
CA CYS A 3 13.78 8.55 -22.33
C CYS A 3 14.85 8.86 -21.27
N ASP A 4 16.10 9.09 -21.71
CA ASP A 4 17.24 9.45 -20.85
C ASP A 4 17.39 10.97 -20.66
N ASP A 5 16.55 11.78 -21.30
CA ASP A 5 16.53 13.23 -21.09
C ASP A 5 15.72 13.56 -19.82
N LEU A 6 16.02 14.70 -19.18
CA LEU A 6 15.23 15.20 -18.05
C LEU A 6 13.77 15.38 -18.47
N HIS A 7 12.84 14.78 -17.73
CA HIS A 7 11.41 14.90 -18.00
C HIS A 7 10.62 15.08 -16.70
N ASP A 8 9.49 15.78 -16.81
CA ASP A 8 8.63 16.09 -15.67
C ASP A 8 7.72 14.91 -15.29
N GLY A 9 7.53 13.96 -16.20
CA GLY A 9 6.76 12.75 -15.91
C GLY A 9 6.97 11.62 -16.92
N GLU A 10 6.81 10.39 -16.43
CA GLU A 10 6.98 9.16 -17.20
C GLU A 10 5.65 8.42 -17.29
N VAL A 11 5.14 8.21 -18.50
CA VAL A 11 3.95 7.39 -18.73
C VAL A 11 4.34 5.92 -18.52
N TYR A 12 3.74 5.27 -17.53
CA TYR A 12 4.00 3.85 -17.23
C TYR A 12 2.85 2.92 -17.62
N ALA A 13 1.63 3.45 -17.74
CA ALA A 13 0.46 2.65 -18.12
C ALA A 13 -0.57 3.46 -18.90
N ARG A 14 -1.38 2.74 -19.69
CA ARG A 14 -2.57 3.25 -20.36
C ARG A 14 -3.70 2.24 -20.19
N ILE A 15 -4.76 2.63 -19.49
CA ILE A 15 -5.94 1.78 -19.25
C ILE A 15 -7.05 2.18 -20.21
N LEU A 16 -7.58 1.21 -20.95
CA LEU A 16 -8.69 1.43 -21.89
C LEU A 16 -10.01 1.51 -21.11
N LEU A 17 -10.76 2.58 -21.34
CA LEU A 17 -12.11 2.75 -20.81
C LEU A 17 -13.13 2.10 -21.74
N SER A 18 -14.01 1.27 -21.18
CA SER A 18 -14.98 0.46 -21.91
C SER A 18 -16.33 1.16 -22.10
N GLU A 19 -16.55 2.24 -21.34
CA GLU A 19 -17.83 2.92 -21.22
C GLU A 19 -18.10 3.75 -22.49
N ASN A 20 -19.27 3.50 -23.09
CA ASN A 20 -19.70 4.24 -24.28
C ASN A 20 -20.17 5.66 -23.95
N ASN A 21 -20.77 5.83 -22.77
CA ASN A 21 -21.25 7.12 -22.26
C ASN A 21 -20.25 7.69 -21.26
N PHE A 22 -20.19 9.02 -21.17
CA PHE A 22 -19.32 9.70 -20.21
C PHE A 22 -19.76 9.35 -18.79
N PRO A 23 -18.94 8.66 -17.98
CA PRO A 23 -19.32 8.21 -16.64
C PRO A 23 -19.39 9.36 -15.62
N GLY A 24 -18.85 10.53 -15.98
CA GLY A 24 -18.73 11.67 -15.10
C GLY A 24 -17.31 11.85 -14.56
N GLN A 25 -16.99 13.10 -14.21
CA GLN A 25 -15.65 13.49 -13.77
C GLN A 25 -15.20 12.73 -12.51
N ASN A 26 -16.05 12.69 -11.49
CA ASN A 26 -15.74 12.03 -10.21
C ASN A 26 -15.45 10.53 -10.38
N GLU A 27 -16.16 9.87 -11.29
CA GLU A 27 -15.95 8.44 -11.55
C GLU A 27 -14.62 8.21 -12.27
N LEU A 28 -14.26 9.08 -13.22
CA LEU A 28 -12.94 9.02 -13.87
C LEU A 28 -11.79 9.30 -12.91
N ASP A 29 -11.98 10.21 -11.96
CA ASP A 29 -10.98 10.48 -10.93
C ASP A 29 -10.79 9.26 -10.00
N ARG A 30 -11.89 8.61 -9.61
CA ARG A 30 -11.88 7.39 -8.81
C ARG A 30 -11.17 6.25 -9.56
N MET A 31 -11.60 5.97 -10.80
CA MET A 31 -11.00 4.95 -11.66
C MET A 31 -9.51 5.25 -11.92
N GLY A 32 -9.16 6.51 -12.21
CA GLY A 32 -7.78 6.92 -12.42
C GLY A 32 -6.90 6.66 -11.19
N SER A 33 -7.40 7.00 -10.00
CA SER A 33 -6.66 6.75 -8.76
C SER A 33 -6.45 5.26 -8.49
N GLU A 34 -7.48 4.44 -8.66
CA GLU A 34 -7.43 3.00 -8.36
C GLU A 34 -6.60 2.22 -9.39
N GLU A 35 -6.92 2.40 -10.67
CA GLU A 35 -6.30 1.63 -11.76
C GLU A 35 -4.83 2.01 -11.95
N CYS A 36 -4.48 3.30 -11.81
CA CYS A 36 -3.09 3.72 -11.91
C CYS A 36 -2.27 3.24 -10.70
N ALA A 37 -2.83 3.21 -9.49
CA ALA A 37 -2.15 2.63 -8.34
C ALA A 37 -1.87 1.14 -8.54
N ALA A 38 -2.86 0.37 -8.99
CA ALA A 38 -2.70 -1.05 -9.29
C ALA A 38 -1.66 -1.30 -10.40
N ALA A 39 -1.74 -0.57 -11.51
CA ALA A 39 -0.76 -0.67 -12.59
C ALA A 39 0.67 -0.29 -12.15
N SER A 40 0.80 0.63 -11.19
CA SER A 40 2.10 0.98 -10.62
C SER A 40 2.68 -0.16 -9.80
N GLU A 41 1.86 -0.92 -9.08
CA GLU A 41 2.34 -2.08 -8.32
C GLU A 41 2.84 -3.17 -9.25
N GLU A 42 2.19 -3.39 -10.40
CA GLU A 42 2.63 -4.36 -11.41
C GLU A 42 3.89 -3.90 -12.16
N PHE A 43 4.02 -2.60 -12.43
CA PHE A 43 5.13 -2.06 -13.20
C PHE A 43 6.46 -2.09 -12.45
N LEU A 44 6.46 -1.76 -11.15
CA LEU A 44 7.68 -1.65 -10.36
C LEU A 44 8.20 -3.03 -9.91
N ASP A 45 9.52 -3.20 -9.94
CA ASP A 45 10.17 -4.40 -9.38
C ASP A 45 9.97 -4.48 -7.86
N HIS A 46 9.27 -5.52 -7.40
CA HIS A 46 8.99 -5.76 -5.99
C HIS A 46 10.24 -6.02 -5.12
N ASP A 47 11.39 -6.32 -5.73
CA ASP A 47 12.66 -6.52 -5.03
C ASP A 47 13.53 -5.25 -4.98
N SER A 48 12.99 -4.11 -5.43
CA SER A 48 13.73 -2.85 -5.54
C SER A 48 13.06 -1.70 -4.75
N ASN A 49 13.88 -0.89 -4.10
CA ASN A 49 13.49 0.37 -3.49
C ASN A 49 13.57 1.50 -4.52
N TYR A 50 12.46 2.18 -4.76
CA TYR A 50 12.39 3.31 -5.70
C TYR A 50 12.36 4.64 -4.94
N PRO A 51 12.90 5.74 -5.50
CA PRO A 51 12.71 7.07 -4.92
C PRO A 51 11.21 7.41 -4.81
N PRO A 52 10.82 8.42 -4.00
CA PRO A 52 9.43 8.87 -3.95
C PRO A 52 8.90 9.22 -5.35
N LEU A 53 7.73 8.69 -5.70
CA LEU A 53 7.02 8.93 -6.96
C LEU A 53 5.59 9.36 -6.64
N ASP A 54 5.15 10.43 -7.28
CA ASP A 54 3.74 10.82 -7.30
C ASP A 54 3.06 10.16 -8.50
N ILE A 55 1.87 9.60 -8.28
CA ILE A 55 1.05 9.05 -9.36
C ILE A 55 0.04 10.12 -9.79
N HIS A 56 0.11 10.49 -11.06
CA HIS A 56 -0.85 11.36 -11.72
C HIS A 56 -1.54 10.61 -12.85
N PHE A 57 -2.74 11.06 -13.21
CA PHE A 57 -3.49 10.49 -14.31
C PHE A 57 -4.17 11.55 -15.16
N LEU A 58 -4.28 11.25 -16.45
CA LEU A 58 -5.03 12.04 -17.43
C LEU A 58 -6.11 11.16 -18.05
N PHE A 59 -7.31 11.69 -18.20
CA PHE A 59 -8.43 11.03 -18.89
C PHE A 59 -9.12 12.03 -19.83
N PRO A 60 -9.92 11.55 -20.80
CA PRO A 60 -10.67 12.41 -21.70
C PRO A 60 -11.76 13.19 -20.94
N LYS A 61 -11.95 14.46 -21.28
CA LYS A 61 -13.11 15.25 -20.84
C LYS A 61 -14.35 14.87 -21.65
N ASP A 62 -15.54 15.20 -21.14
CA ASP A 62 -16.83 14.95 -21.79
C ASP A 62 -16.86 15.38 -23.28
N SER A 63 -16.34 16.58 -23.57
CA SER A 63 -16.26 17.12 -24.94
C SER A 63 -15.45 16.26 -25.92
N GLY A 64 -14.57 15.38 -25.43
CA GLY A 64 -13.75 14.46 -26.23
C GLY A 64 -14.21 12.99 -26.13
N TRP A 65 -15.36 12.72 -25.52
CA TRP A 65 -15.80 11.37 -25.22
C TRP A 65 -16.38 10.62 -26.42
N GLN A 66 -17.08 11.33 -27.31
CA GLN A 66 -17.70 10.74 -28.50
C GLN A 66 -16.67 10.56 -29.63
N GLY A 67 -16.58 9.35 -30.19
CA GLY A 67 -15.79 9.07 -31.40
C GLY A 67 -14.29 8.84 -31.23
N HIS A 68 -13.77 8.73 -29.99
CA HIS A 68 -12.33 8.56 -29.73
C HIS A 68 -12.04 7.35 -28.83
N VAL A 69 -10.81 6.84 -28.90
CA VAL A 69 -10.31 5.83 -27.95
C VAL A 69 -10.07 6.49 -26.60
N ARG A 70 -10.68 5.95 -25.55
CA ARG A 70 -10.73 6.53 -24.21
C ARG A 70 -9.70 5.86 -23.35
N TRP A 71 -8.65 6.58 -22.99
CA TRP A 71 -7.57 6.06 -22.16
C TRP A 71 -7.45 6.87 -20.88
N ILE A 72 -7.32 6.18 -19.74
CA ILE A 72 -6.63 6.75 -18.59
C ILE A 72 -5.14 6.57 -18.85
N THR A 73 -4.38 7.66 -18.82
CA THR A 73 -2.92 7.64 -18.96
C THR A 73 -2.31 7.87 -17.58
N CYS A 74 -1.58 6.89 -17.07
CA CYS A 74 -0.93 6.95 -15.76
C CYS A 74 0.50 7.44 -15.90
N ILE A 75 0.88 8.38 -15.04
CA ILE A 75 2.13 9.13 -15.13
C ILE A 75 2.80 9.14 -13.77
N TYR A 76 4.05 8.72 -13.72
CA TYR A 76 4.90 9.02 -12.57
C TYR A 76 5.44 10.43 -12.67
N MET A 77 5.40 11.17 -11.57
CA MET A 77 6.09 12.44 -11.40
C MET A 77 7.04 12.34 -10.21
N SER A 78 8.10 13.15 -10.21
CA SER A 78 8.99 13.23 -9.05
C SER A 78 8.57 14.39 -8.14
N PRO A 79 8.36 14.16 -6.83
CA PRO A 79 8.15 15.25 -5.87
C PRO A 79 9.34 16.22 -5.82
N ALA A 80 10.53 15.76 -6.20
CA ALA A 80 11.75 16.56 -6.27
C ALA A 80 11.88 17.36 -7.59
N GLY A 81 10.90 17.28 -8.49
CA GLY A 81 10.85 17.99 -9.76
C GLY A 81 11.00 17.06 -10.96
N VAL A 82 12.24 16.76 -11.37
CA VAL A 82 12.52 16.08 -12.66
C VAL A 82 12.99 14.64 -12.50
N ILE A 83 12.48 13.77 -13.36
CA ILE A 83 12.96 12.41 -13.56
C ILE A 83 14.13 12.44 -14.55
N ARG A 84 15.25 11.80 -14.20
CA ARG A 84 16.51 11.87 -14.98
C ARG A 84 16.76 10.67 -15.88
N LYS A 85 16.10 9.56 -15.58
CA LYS A 85 16.22 8.26 -16.23
C LYS A 85 14.89 7.52 -16.05
N PRO A 86 14.58 6.53 -16.91
CA PRO A 86 13.41 5.71 -16.73
C PRO A 86 13.25 5.21 -15.29
N VAL A 87 12.05 5.27 -14.74
CA VAL A 87 11.74 4.95 -13.34
C VAL A 87 12.27 3.57 -12.96
N LEU A 88 12.12 2.58 -13.84
CA LEU A 88 12.63 1.22 -13.64
C LEU A 88 14.15 1.12 -13.45
N GLN A 89 14.91 2.10 -13.96
CA GLN A 89 16.36 2.13 -13.78
C GLN A 89 16.79 2.87 -12.50
N ASN A 90 15.86 3.50 -11.79
CA ASN A 90 16.13 4.23 -10.55
C ASN A 90 15.87 3.40 -9.29
N GLY A 91 15.39 2.16 -9.45
CA GLY A 91 15.26 1.20 -8.35
C GLY A 91 16.63 0.73 -7.86
N THR A 92 16.83 0.72 -6.54
CA THR A 92 17.98 0.07 -5.91
C THR A 92 17.53 -1.24 -5.27
N PRO A 93 18.19 -2.38 -5.54
CA PRO A 93 17.81 -3.65 -4.92
C PRO A 93 17.75 -3.54 -3.40
N TYR A 94 16.77 -4.20 -2.78
CA TYR A 94 16.68 -4.24 -1.33
C TYR A 94 17.92 -4.87 -0.69
N THR A 95 18.34 -4.33 0.44
CA THR A 95 19.24 -5.05 1.35
C THR A 95 18.53 -6.28 1.92
N VAL A 96 19.28 -7.21 2.51
CA VAL A 96 18.71 -8.41 3.15
C VAL A 96 17.67 -8.04 4.22
N GLU A 97 17.95 -7.02 5.04
CA GLU A 97 17.03 -6.57 6.09
C GLU A 97 15.81 -5.84 5.52
N GLN A 98 15.98 -5.02 4.47
CA GLN A 98 14.85 -4.40 3.76
C GLN A 98 13.94 -5.47 3.14
N LYS A 99 14.52 -6.46 2.45
CA LYS A 99 13.75 -7.56 1.86
C LYS A 99 13.02 -8.38 2.93
N ARG A 100 13.68 -8.68 4.05
CA ARG A 100 13.05 -9.35 5.20
C ARG A 100 11.84 -8.56 5.69
N TYR A 101 12.00 -7.27 5.98
CA TYR A 101 10.90 -6.42 6.42
C TYR A 101 9.76 -6.39 5.39
N ALA A 102 10.08 -6.13 4.11
CA ALA A 102 9.07 -5.99 3.06
C ALA A 102 8.21 -7.26 2.92
N VAL A 103 8.85 -8.44 2.94
CA VAL A 103 8.16 -9.74 2.91
C VAL A 103 7.32 -9.96 4.17
N THR A 104 7.82 -9.55 5.35
CA THR A 104 7.07 -9.68 6.60
C THR A 104 5.75 -8.91 6.55
N VAL A 105 5.74 -7.65 6.09
CA VAL A 105 4.55 -6.79 6.13
C VAL A 105 3.61 -6.92 4.93
N GLN A 106 4.02 -7.64 3.88
CA GLN A 106 3.30 -7.65 2.60
C GLN A 106 1.84 -8.09 2.75
N SER A 107 1.58 -9.07 3.62
CA SER A 107 0.25 -9.64 3.79
C SER A 107 -0.67 -8.66 4.49
N TYR A 108 -0.19 -7.99 5.53
CA TYR A 108 -0.97 -6.95 6.21
C TYR A 108 -1.28 -5.79 5.28
N ASN A 109 -0.27 -5.28 4.57
CA ASN A 109 -0.44 -4.17 3.63
C ASN A 109 -1.43 -4.48 2.51
N ARG A 110 -1.46 -5.73 2.04
CA ARG A 110 -2.42 -6.17 1.02
C ARG A 110 -3.84 -6.34 1.55
N GLU A 111 -4.00 -6.83 2.78
CA GLU A 111 -5.30 -7.25 3.30
C GLU A 111 -6.00 -6.17 4.14
N PHE A 112 -5.26 -5.28 4.79
CA PHE A 112 -5.82 -4.23 5.64
C PHE A 112 -6.70 -3.22 4.88
N PRO A 113 -6.34 -2.72 3.68
CA PRO A 113 -7.23 -1.87 2.89
C PRO A 113 -8.55 -2.57 2.53
N LYS A 114 -8.49 -3.87 2.22
CA LYS A 114 -9.68 -4.68 1.94
C LYS A 114 -10.56 -4.82 3.17
N PHE A 115 -9.97 -4.96 4.36
CA PHE A 115 -10.69 -4.91 5.62
C PHE A 115 -11.39 -3.54 5.83
N GLN A 116 -10.69 -2.43 5.55
CA GLN A 116 -11.26 -1.09 5.68
C GLN A 116 -12.46 -0.87 4.75
N ALA A 117 -12.41 -1.43 3.54
CA ALA A 117 -13.49 -1.34 2.55
C ALA A 117 -14.81 -2.01 3.00
N LEU A 118 -14.76 -2.93 3.97
CA LEU A 118 -15.94 -3.61 4.52
C LEU A 118 -16.71 -2.78 5.56
N ARG A 119 -16.44 -1.48 5.71
CA ARG A 119 -17.12 -0.63 6.71
C ARG A 119 -18.65 -0.75 6.63
N GLY A 120 -19.28 -1.01 7.77
CA GLY A 120 -20.73 -1.21 7.87
C GLY A 120 -21.23 -2.63 7.57
N GLN A 121 -20.35 -3.54 7.12
CA GLN A 121 -20.65 -4.93 6.81
C GLN A 121 -20.10 -5.81 7.94
N TRP A 122 -20.85 -5.94 9.05
CA TRP A 122 -20.28 -6.47 10.29
C TRP A 122 -19.86 -7.95 10.18
N THR A 123 -20.64 -8.79 9.50
CA THR A 123 -20.37 -10.23 9.38
C THR A 123 -19.09 -10.46 8.58
N GLU A 124 -18.95 -9.77 7.45
CA GLU A 124 -17.77 -9.80 6.60
C GLU A 124 -16.54 -9.22 7.31
N ARG A 125 -16.71 -8.15 8.10
CA ARG A 125 -15.61 -7.59 8.91
C ARG A 125 -15.16 -8.56 9.99
N SER A 126 -16.08 -9.27 10.66
CA SER A 126 -15.74 -10.25 11.70
C SER A 126 -14.96 -11.43 11.11
N GLU A 127 -15.39 -11.97 9.97
CA GLU A 127 -14.63 -13.00 9.25
C GLU A 127 -13.23 -12.49 8.84
N LYS A 128 -13.17 -11.28 8.29
CA LYS A 128 -11.91 -10.66 7.87
C LYS A 128 -10.99 -10.36 9.06
N ALA A 129 -11.53 -10.03 10.23
CA ALA A 129 -10.77 -9.86 11.46
C ALA A 129 -10.05 -11.16 11.88
N GLY A 130 -10.69 -12.32 11.70
CA GLY A 130 -10.04 -13.62 11.88
C GLY A 130 -8.87 -13.86 10.91
N ALA A 131 -8.99 -13.39 9.66
CA ALA A 131 -7.87 -13.42 8.71
C ALA A 131 -6.74 -12.45 9.14
N MET A 132 -7.07 -11.24 9.58
CA MET A 132 -6.10 -10.27 10.08
C MET A 132 -5.36 -10.77 11.31
N GLN A 133 -6.05 -11.42 12.24
CA GLN A 133 -5.45 -12.10 13.40
C GLN A 133 -4.32 -13.05 12.97
N GLN A 134 -4.60 -13.93 12.01
CA GLN A 134 -3.60 -14.89 11.51
C GLN A 134 -2.41 -14.18 10.85
N ILE A 135 -2.67 -13.12 10.09
CA ILE A 135 -1.62 -12.31 9.45
C ILE A 135 -0.70 -11.69 10.51
N VAL A 136 -1.26 -11.02 11.51
CA VAL A 136 -0.47 -10.38 12.59
C VAL A 136 0.30 -11.42 13.40
N TRP A 137 -0.29 -12.60 13.63
CA TRP A 137 0.42 -13.71 14.27
C TRP A 137 1.66 -14.15 13.48
N TRP A 138 1.53 -14.34 12.16
CA TRP A 138 2.65 -14.67 11.29
C TRP A 138 3.70 -13.56 11.25
N GLU A 139 3.29 -12.29 11.22
CA GLU A 139 4.22 -11.16 11.30
C GLU A 139 5.07 -11.21 12.57
N VAL A 140 4.44 -11.40 13.74
CA VAL A 140 5.16 -11.52 15.02
C VAL A 140 6.14 -12.68 14.98
N LEU A 141 5.75 -13.83 14.40
CA LEU A 141 6.63 -14.99 14.26
C LEU A 141 7.85 -14.67 13.38
N GLU A 142 7.65 -14.08 12.21
CA GLU A 142 8.73 -13.75 11.27
C GLU A 142 9.68 -12.65 11.77
N LEU A 143 9.13 -11.64 12.46
CA LEU A 143 9.93 -10.61 13.10
C LEU A 143 10.84 -11.18 14.19
N THR A 144 10.43 -12.27 14.84
CA THR A 144 11.14 -12.89 15.97
C THR A 144 11.89 -14.18 15.63
N SER A 145 11.80 -14.66 14.38
CA SER A 145 12.39 -15.93 13.94
C SER A 145 13.92 -15.97 13.96
N ALA A 146 14.56 -14.80 13.82
CA ALA A 146 16.00 -14.63 13.89
C ALA A 146 16.35 -13.20 14.36
N PRO A 147 17.51 -13.00 15.02
CA PRO A 147 18.00 -11.67 15.37
C PRO A 147 18.12 -10.75 14.14
N TRP A 148 17.84 -9.48 14.36
CA TRP A 148 18.14 -8.39 13.43
C TRP A 148 19.52 -7.82 13.73
N SER A 149 20.03 -6.93 12.87
CA SER A 149 21.24 -6.18 13.15
C SER A 149 21.13 -5.45 14.51
N PRO A 150 22.25 -5.22 15.22
CA PRO A 150 22.24 -4.57 16.54
C PRO A 150 21.53 -3.20 16.55
N GLU A 151 21.57 -2.47 15.43
CA GLU A 151 20.88 -1.19 15.26
C GLU A 151 19.36 -1.36 15.16
N MET A 152 18.90 -2.41 14.45
CA MET A 152 17.48 -2.66 14.21
C MET A 152 16.78 -3.38 15.35
N GLN A 153 17.48 -4.26 16.08
CA GLN A 153 16.86 -5.15 17.06
C GLN A 153 16.01 -4.44 18.12
N PRO A 154 16.42 -3.29 18.72
CA PRO A 154 15.58 -2.58 19.68
C PRO A 154 14.28 -2.06 19.06
N LEU A 155 14.34 -1.51 17.83
CA LEU A 155 13.17 -0.99 17.12
C LEU A 155 12.18 -2.11 16.79
N ILE A 156 12.69 -3.27 16.36
CA ILE A 156 11.87 -4.44 16.10
C ILE A 156 11.23 -4.97 17.38
N ASN A 157 11.94 -4.97 18.52
CA ASN A 157 11.37 -5.41 19.80
C ASN A 157 10.19 -4.53 20.22
N ASP A 158 10.33 -3.21 20.11
CA ASP A 158 9.26 -2.26 20.42
C ASP A 158 8.05 -2.47 19.51
N TRP A 159 8.29 -2.66 18.21
CA TRP A 159 7.22 -2.90 17.25
C TRP A 159 6.54 -4.26 17.45
N VAL A 160 7.29 -5.32 17.75
CA VAL A 160 6.74 -6.64 18.09
C VAL A 160 5.87 -6.57 19.33
N ALA A 161 6.22 -5.75 20.33
CA ALA A 161 5.38 -5.56 21.50
C ALA A 161 4.01 -4.97 21.12
N LYS A 162 3.98 -4.00 20.19
CA LYS A 162 2.74 -3.46 19.63
C LYS A 162 1.98 -4.46 18.79
N LYS A 163 2.64 -5.20 17.90
CA LYS A 163 2.00 -6.27 17.12
C LYS A 163 1.38 -7.36 17.99
N ARG A 164 1.95 -7.65 19.15
CA ARG A 164 1.35 -8.57 20.13
C ARG A 164 0.10 -8.01 20.81
N ALA A 165 0.05 -6.70 21.08
CA ALA A 165 -1.16 -6.05 21.56
C ALA A 165 -2.23 -6.07 20.46
N GLU A 166 -1.86 -5.65 19.25
CA GLU A 166 -2.74 -5.68 18.06
C GLU A 166 -3.33 -7.08 17.82
N LEU A 167 -2.54 -8.14 18.02
CA LEU A 167 -3.00 -9.53 17.90
C LEU A 167 -4.12 -9.88 18.90
N VAL A 168 -4.08 -9.34 20.12
CA VAL A 168 -5.15 -9.51 21.11
C VAL A 168 -6.42 -8.86 20.59
N ASP A 169 -6.33 -7.61 20.11
CA ASP A 169 -7.50 -6.89 19.59
C ASP A 169 -8.11 -7.58 18.37
N TRP A 170 -7.27 -8.09 17.45
CA TRP A 170 -7.76 -8.87 16.31
C TRP A 170 -8.41 -10.20 16.73
N THR A 171 -7.92 -10.81 17.81
CA THR A 171 -8.53 -12.03 18.37
C THR A 171 -9.90 -11.72 18.98
N GLU A 172 -10.04 -10.60 19.69
CA GLU A 172 -11.32 -10.14 20.24
C GLU A 172 -12.31 -9.76 19.12
N ALA A 173 -11.84 -9.05 18.09
CA ALA A 173 -12.64 -8.69 16.93
C ALA A 173 -13.14 -9.93 16.16
N ALA A 174 -12.30 -10.95 16.01
CA ALA A 174 -12.68 -12.21 15.38
C ALA A 174 -13.69 -13.01 16.23
N ALA A 175 -13.66 -12.86 17.56
CA ALA A 175 -14.55 -13.55 18.49
C ALA A 175 -15.83 -12.76 18.81
N ALA A 176 -15.99 -11.55 18.27
CA ALA A 176 -17.14 -10.69 18.53
C ALA A 176 -18.45 -11.38 18.15
N GLY A 177 -19.40 -11.43 19.10
CA GLY A 177 -20.72 -12.01 18.89
C GLY A 177 -21.72 -11.06 18.23
N ASP A 178 -21.41 -9.77 18.18
CA ASP A 178 -22.23 -8.74 17.56
C ASP A 178 -21.38 -7.55 17.04
N ALA A 179 -22.03 -6.66 16.30
CA ALA A 179 -21.38 -5.48 15.71
C ALA A 179 -20.81 -4.51 16.75
N LYS A 180 -21.39 -4.42 17.96
CA LYS A 180 -20.91 -3.51 18.99
C LYS A 180 -19.58 -4.00 19.56
N GLN A 181 -19.51 -5.30 19.90
CA GLN A 181 -18.28 -5.93 20.39
C GLN A 181 -17.15 -5.83 19.35
N LEU A 182 -17.49 -6.03 18.07
CA LEU A 182 -16.53 -5.89 16.98
C LEU A 182 -15.95 -4.47 16.93
N GLU A 183 -16.80 -3.43 16.94
CA GLU A 183 -16.31 -2.05 16.87
C GLU A 183 -15.56 -1.61 18.13
N GLU A 184 -15.90 -2.15 19.31
CA GLU A 184 -15.11 -1.93 20.54
C GLU A 184 -13.69 -2.52 20.41
N ALA A 185 -13.56 -3.77 19.93
CA ALA A 185 -12.26 -4.39 19.68
C ALA A 185 -11.45 -3.65 18.60
N LEU A 186 -12.11 -3.18 17.53
CA LEU A 186 -11.44 -2.42 16.47
C LEU A 186 -11.01 -1.02 16.92
N ALA A 187 -11.71 -0.42 17.89
CA ALA A 187 -11.28 0.83 18.49
C ALA A 187 -9.99 0.67 19.31
N ASN A 188 -9.81 -0.48 19.98
CA ASN A 188 -8.56 -0.83 20.68
C ASN A 188 -7.45 -1.11 19.65
N GLN A 189 -7.73 -1.91 18.62
CA GLN A 189 -6.79 -2.18 17.52
C GLN A 189 -6.27 -0.88 16.89
N ALA A 190 -7.12 0.12 16.68
CA ALA A 190 -6.71 1.42 16.15
C ALA A 190 -5.74 2.19 17.07
N GLN A 191 -5.78 1.95 18.39
CA GLN A 191 -4.84 2.51 19.36
C GLN A 191 -3.53 1.71 19.45
N ASP A 192 -3.59 0.40 19.23
CA ASP A 192 -2.47 -0.52 19.40
C ASP A 192 -1.81 -1.03 18.09
N ASN A 193 -2.23 -0.51 16.94
CA ASN A 193 -1.73 -0.88 15.60
C ASN A 193 -0.22 -0.73 15.37
N GLY A 194 0.51 -0.08 16.29
CA GLY A 194 1.97 0.04 16.22
C GLY A 194 2.50 0.85 15.03
N LEU A 195 1.66 1.70 14.41
CA LEU A 195 2.07 2.49 13.24
C LEU A 195 3.25 3.42 13.53
N ALA A 196 3.33 3.95 14.76
CA ALA A 196 4.44 4.81 15.17
C ALA A 196 5.76 4.03 15.26
N GLU A 197 5.73 2.81 15.80
CA GLU A 197 6.87 1.91 15.90
C GLU A 197 7.29 1.39 14.53
N GLU A 198 6.33 0.99 13.68
CA GLU A 198 6.59 0.59 12.30
C GLU A 198 7.28 1.71 11.52
N LYS A 199 6.82 2.95 11.67
CA LYS A 199 7.45 4.10 11.02
C LYS A 199 8.93 4.22 11.39
N LYS A 200 9.29 4.04 12.67
CA LYS A 200 10.69 4.06 13.12
C LYS A 200 11.52 2.96 12.46
N VAL A 201 10.95 1.75 12.33
CA VAL A 201 11.59 0.62 11.64
C VAL A 201 11.83 0.95 10.16
N ARG A 202 10.83 1.49 9.46
CA ARG A 202 10.94 1.91 8.06
C ARG A 202 11.99 2.99 7.84
N ASP A 203 11.99 4.01 8.71
CA ASP A 203 12.94 5.12 8.67
C ASP A 203 14.38 4.58 8.85
N ALA A 204 14.59 3.67 9.81
CA ALA A 204 15.90 3.05 10.07
C ALA A 204 16.38 2.16 8.91
N LEU A 205 15.45 1.42 8.27
CA LEU A 205 15.71 0.64 7.06
C LEU A 205 15.83 1.51 5.80
N ARG A 206 15.63 2.83 5.89
CA ARG A 206 15.74 3.79 4.79
C ARG A 206 14.83 3.46 3.60
N PHE A 207 13.62 2.99 3.88
CA PHE A 207 12.59 2.90 2.84
C PHE A 207 12.22 4.30 2.35
N THR A 208 12.12 4.47 1.03
CA THR A 208 11.84 5.77 0.39
C THR A 208 10.38 5.92 -0.02
N ARG A 209 9.56 4.89 0.17
CA ARG A 209 8.11 4.92 -0.06
C ARG A 209 7.37 4.93 1.28
N ASN A 210 6.26 5.66 1.38
CA ASN A 210 5.27 5.49 2.45
C ASN A 210 4.36 4.33 2.09
#